data_AF-A0A2A6RHT6-F1
#
_entry.id   AF-A0A2A6RHT6-F1
#
_cell.length_a   1.000
_cell.length_b   1.000
_cell.length_c   1.000
_cell.angle_alpha   90.00
_cell.angle_beta   90.00
_cell.angle_gamma   90.00
#
_symmetry.space_group_name_H-M   'P 1'
#
loop_
_entity.id
_entity.type
_entity.pdbx_description
1 polymer ?
#
loop_
_entity_poly.entity_id
_entity_poly.type
_entity_poly.pdbx_seq_one_letter_code
_entity_poly.pdbx_strand_id
1 'polypeptide(L)'
;MADEVRTLAPQRRDDVLVRLRRIEGQVRGIQRMVEEGRDCREIITQVTAIKSALASVNSIVLQCYATGCLDDSQQPREHTIAELIALFQGTK
;
A
#
# COMPACT_ATOMS: atom_id res chain seq x y z
N MET A 1 22.78 -15.56 10.94
CA MET A 1 21.85 -15.88 9.84
C MET A 1 21.09 -14.60 9.58
N ALA A 2 21.54 -13.81 8.60
CA ALA A 2 21.06 -12.46 8.40
C ALA A 2 19.66 -12.51 7.81
N ASP A 3 18.73 -11.90 8.53
CA ASP A 3 17.41 -11.50 8.06
C ASP A 3 17.59 -10.56 6.87
N GLU A 4 17.47 -11.08 5.65
CA GLU A 4 17.60 -10.31 4.43
C GLU A 4 16.31 -9.50 4.25
N VAL A 5 16.27 -8.32 4.86
CA VAL A 5 15.13 -7.40 4.74
C VAL A 5 14.91 -7.08 3.26
N ARG A 6 13.89 -7.68 2.66
CA ARG A 6 13.48 -7.44 1.27
C ARG A 6 12.94 -6.00 1.16
N THR A 7 13.74 -5.10 0.61
CA THR A 7 13.40 -3.67 0.49
C THR A 7 12.84 -3.33 -0.90
N LEU A 8 12.09 -2.22 -1.00
CA LEU A 8 11.63 -1.69 -2.28
C LEU A 8 12.82 -1.25 -3.14
N ALA A 9 12.85 -1.68 -4.40
CA ALA A 9 13.82 -1.18 -5.37
C ALA A 9 13.79 0.36 -5.44
N PRO A 10 14.95 1.04 -5.59
CA PRO A 10 15.04 2.50 -5.48
C PRO A 10 14.05 3.27 -6.36
N GLN A 11 13.83 2.79 -7.59
CA GLN A 11 12.92 3.39 -8.58
C GLN A 11 11.45 3.36 -8.10
N ARG A 12 11.04 2.24 -7.49
CA ARG A 12 9.67 2.06 -6.97
C ARG A 12 9.47 2.74 -5.63
N ARG A 13 10.54 2.92 -4.85
CA ARG A 13 10.51 3.67 -3.59
C ARG A 13 10.07 5.12 -3.82
N ASP A 14 10.65 5.81 -4.80
CA ASP A 14 10.31 7.21 -5.06
C ASP A 14 8.86 7.36 -5.54
N ASP A 15 8.40 6.43 -6.38
CA ASP A 15 7.02 6.39 -6.87
C ASP A 15 5.99 6.10 -5.74
N VAL A 16 6.32 5.20 -4.81
CA VAL A 16 5.53 4.95 -3.60
C VAL A 16 5.51 6.19 -2.69
N LEU A 17 6.66 6.83 -2.45
CA LEU A 17 6.76 8.04 -1.64
C LEU A 17 5.92 9.19 -2.20
N VAL A 18 5.91 9.38 -3.52
CA VAL A 18 5.07 10.40 -4.16
C VAL A 18 3.58 10.15 -3.89
N ARG A 19 3.12 8.90 -3.98
CA ARG A 19 1.71 8.55 -3.67
C ARG A 19 1.37 8.72 -2.20
N LEU A 20 2.26 8.29 -1.31
CA LEU A 20 2.08 8.45 0.14
C LEU A 20 1.97 9.93 0.54
N ARG A 21 2.82 10.81 -0.01
CA ARG A 21 2.73 12.26 0.24
C ARG A 21 1.40 12.86 -0.25
N ARG A 22 0.85 12.35 -1.36
CA ARG A 22 -0.49 12.77 -1.84
C ARG A 22 -1.58 12.32 -0.86
N ILE A 23 -1.53 11.07 -0.42
CA ILE A 23 -2.46 10.51 0.58
C ILE A 23 -2.40 11.32 1.88
N GLU A 24 -1.22 11.66 2.36
CA GLU A 24 -1.01 12.52 3.53
C GLU A 24 -1.71 13.88 3.36
N GLY A 25 -1.60 14.49 2.17
CA GLY A 25 -2.32 15.72 1.83
C GLY A 25 -3.84 15.55 1.85
N GLN A 26 -4.35 14.42 1.36
CA GLN A 26 -5.78 14.09 1.40
C GLN A 26 -6.28 13.89 2.84
N VAL A 27 -5.52 13.19 3.69
CA VAL A 27 -5.84 13.02 5.12
C VAL A 27 -5.96 14.37 5.81
N ARG A 28 -4.98 15.26 5.61
CA ARG A 28 -5.06 16.65 6.11
C ARG A 28 -6.27 17.41 5.58
N GLY A 29 -6.64 17.17 4.32
CA GLY A 29 -7.85 17.72 3.73
C GLY A 29 -9.09 17.29 4.49
N ILE A 30 -9.24 15.99 4.77
CA ILE A 30 -10.37 15.43 5.53
C ILE A 30 -10.42 15.99 6.95
N GLN A 31 -9.27 16.14 7.63
CA GLN A 31 -9.23 16.76 8.96
C GLN A 31 -9.86 18.15 8.95
N ARG A 32 -9.49 19.01 7.99
CA ARG A 32 -10.12 20.33 7.84
C ARG A 32 -11.61 20.24 7.53
N MET A 33 -12.04 19.32 6.67
CA MET A 33 -13.46 19.14 6.37
C MET A 33 -14.28 18.77 7.62
N VAL A 34 -13.69 17.98 8.53
CA VAL A 34 -14.31 17.62 9.81
C VAL A 34 -14.36 18.82 10.75
N GLU A 35 -13.26 19.58 10.87
CA GLU A 35 -13.20 20.80 11.69
C GLU A 35 -14.19 21.87 11.22
N GLU A 36 -14.38 21.99 9.91
CA GLU A 36 -15.32 22.91 9.26
C GLU A 36 -16.79 22.42 9.30
N GLY A 37 -17.04 21.20 9.78
CA GLY A 37 -18.39 20.62 9.86
C GLY A 37 -19.04 20.34 8.50
N ARG A 38 -18.27 19.90 7.50
CA ARG A 38 -18.78 19.58 6.15
C ARG A 38 -19.72 18.37 6.12
N ASP A 39 -20.51 18.26 5.04
CA ASP A 39 -21.49 17.18 4.86
C ASP A 39 -20.81 15.79 4.89
N CYS A 40 -21.39 14.88 5.66
CA CYS A 40 -20.83 13.53 5.86
C CYS A 40 -20.62 12.76 4.55
N ARG A 41 -21.45 12.97 3.51
CA ARG A 41 -21.30 12.31 2.20
C ARG A 41 -20.05 12.80 1.47
N GLU A 42 -19.71 14.08 1.61
CA GLU A 42 -18.48 14.63 1.05
C GLU A 42 -17.25 14.04 1.75
N ILE A 43 -17.29 13.93 3.08
CA ILE A 43 -16.23 13.28 3.88
C ILE A 43 -16.09 11.82 3.46
N ILE A 44 -17.18 11.05 3.38
CA ILE A 44 -17.17 9.66 2.92
C ILE A 44 -16.53 9.53 1.53
N THR A 45 -16.87 10.44 0.61
CA THR A 45 -16.30 10.45 -0.74
C THR A 45 -14.77 10.61 -0.70
N GLN A 46 -14.26 11.52 0.13
CA GLN A 46 -12.81 11.70 0.29
C GLN A 46 -12.14 10.50 0.96
N VAL A 47 -12.77 9.90 1.98
CA VAL A 47 -12.27 8.67 2.61
C VAL A 47 -12.18 7.53 1.61
N THR A 48 -13.20 7.35 0.76
CA THR A 48 -13.17 6.33 -0.31
C THR A 48 -12.05 6.61 -1.31
N ALA A 49 -11.81 7.87 -1.67
CA ALA A 49 -10.70 8.24 -2.55
C ALA A 49 -9.33 7.87 -1.93
N ILE A 50 -9.14 8.12 -0.63
CA ILE A 50 -7.93 7.70 0.09
C ILE A 50 -7.80 6.17 0.10
N LYS A 51 -8.89 5.44 0.35
CA LYS A 51 -8.88 3.98 0.33
C LYS A 51 -8.41 3.44 -1.03
N SER A 52 -8.91 4.00 -2.13
CA SER A 52 -8.46 3.63 -3.47
C SER A 52 -6.99 3.98 -3.72
N ALA A 53 -6.52 5.13 -3.25
CA ALA A 53 -5.11 5.51 -3.36
C ALA A 53 -4.18 4.57 -2.56
N LEU A 54 -4.58 4.19 -1.34
CA LEU A 54 -3.86 3.20 -0.53
C LEU A 54 -3.85 1.82 -1.19
N ALA A 55 -4.96 1.39 -1.79
CA ALA A 55 -5.01 0.13 -2.55
C ALA A 55 -4.00 0.14 -3.70
N SER A 56 -3.86 1.26 -4.42
CA SER A 56 -2.86 1.41 -5.48
C SER A 56 -1.42 1.29 -4.94
N VAL A 57 -1.12 1.92 -3.80
CA VAL A 57 0.20 1.77 -3.14
C VAL A 57 0.43 0.30 -2.75
N ASN A 58 -0.57 -0.35 -2.15
CA ASN A 58 -0.48 -1.75 -1.75
C ASN A 58 -0.17 -2.66 -2.94
N SER A 59 -0.84 -2.47 -4.09
CA SER A 59 -0.57 -3.25 -5.31
C SER A 59 0.88 -3.11 -5.79
N ILE A 60 1.48 -1.92 -5.73
CA ILE A 60 2.87 -1.71 -6.15
C ILE A 60 3.84 -2.44 -5.22
N VAL A 61 3.63 -2.31 -3.91
CA VAL A 61 4.47 -2.97 -2.90
C VAL A 61 4.35 -4.48 -3.02
N LEU A 62 3.13 -5.00 -3.17
CA LEU A 62 2.88 -6.43 -3.36
C LEU A 62 3.52 -6.95 -4.64
N GLN A 63 3.47 -6.20 -5.74
CA GLN A 63 4.13 -6.58 -6.98
C GLN A 63 5.66 -6.65 -6.79
N CYS A 64 6.27 -5.74 -6.02
CA CYS A 64 7.69 -5.84 -5.68
C CYS A 64 8.00 -7.13 -4.92
N TYR A 65 7.16 -7.44 -3.93
CA TYR A 65 7.29 -8.66 -3.14
C TYR A 65 7.17 -9.90 -4.03
N ALA A 66 6.14 -9.96 -4.87
CA ALA A 66 5.92 -11.06 -5.80
C ALA A 66 7.10 -11.28 -6.75
N THR A 67 7.60 -10.22 -7.39
CA THR A 67 8.74 -10.34 -8.32
C THR A 67 10.01 -10.77 -7.59
N GLY A 68 10.30 -10.19 -6.41
CA GLY A 68 11.48 -10.55 -5.62
C GLY A 68 11.45 -11.98 -5.09
N CYS A 69 10.28 -12.49 -4.70
CA CYS A 69 10.14 -13.84 -4.15
C CYS A 69 10.01 -14.93 -5.23
N LEU A 70 9.52 -14.60 -6.44
CA LEU A 70 9.41 -15.57 -7.54
C LEU A 70 10.75 -15.81 -8.25
N ASP A 71 11.67 -14.84 -8.20
CA ASP A 71 13.03 -14.98 -8.71
C ASP A 71 13.97 -15.68 -7.71
N ASP A 72 13.51 -15.87 -6.46
CA ASP A 72 14.25 -16.55 -5.40
C ASP A 72 14.06 -18.07 -5.49
N SER A 73 15.07 -18.78 -5.96
CA SER A 73 15.04 -20.25 -6.11
C SER A 73 15.00 -21.01 -4.78
N GLN A 74 15.09 -20.31 -3.63
CA GLN A 74 15.16 -20.94 -2.31
C GLN A 74 13.80 -21.28 -1.69
N GLN A 75 12.68 -20.75 -2.20
CA GLN A 75 11.35 -21.03 -1.66
C GLN A 75 10.40 -21.70 -2.67
N PRO A 76 9.58 -22.68 -2.23
CA PRO A 76 8.54 -23.25 -3.08
C PRO A 76 7.53 -22.18 -3.49
N ARG A 77 7.21 -22.10 -4.79
CA ARG A 77 6.25 -21.13 -5.36
C ARG A 77 4.90 -21.13 -4.63
N GLU A 78 4.43 -22.28 -4.18
CA GLU A 78 3.17 -22.43 -3.43
C GLU A 78 3.19 -21.63 -2.11
N HIS A 79 4.33 -21.61 -1.41
CA HIS A 79 4.49 -20.86 -0.17
C HIS A 79 4.49 -19.34 -0.42
N THR A 80 5.20 -18.89 -1.46
CA THR A 80 5.22 -17.48 -1.89
C THR A 80 3.84 -16.98 -2.30
N ILE A 81 3.07 -17.81 -3.02
CA ILE A 81 1.70 -17.47 -3.42
C ILE A 81 0.78 -17.38 -2.19
N ALA A 82 0.90 -18.29 -1.24
CA ALA A 82 0.11 -18.25 0.00
C ALA A 82 0.40 -16.98 0.81
N GLU A 83 1.67 -16.57 0.90
CA GLU A 83 2.07 -15.35 1.59
C GLU A 83 1.57 -14.08 0.88
N LEU A 84 1.63 -14.04 -0.45
CA LEU A 84 1.04 -12.96 -1.26
C LEU A 84 -0.47 -12.82 -1.04
N ILE A 85 -1.19 -13.95 -0.97
CA ILE A 85 -2.63 -13.97 -0.70
C ILE A 85 -2.92 -13.40 0.70
N ALA A 86 -2.14 -13.81 1.71
CA ALA A 86 -2.29 -13.30 3.08
C ALA A 86 -2.05 -11.78 3.15
N LEU A 87 -1.00 -11.28 2.50
CA LEU A 87 -0.70 -9.84 2.43
C LEU A 87 -1.82 -9.05 1.72
N PHE A 88 -2.40 -9.60 0.66
CA PHE A 88 -3.45 -8.92 -0.11
C PHE A 88 -4.81 -8.92 0.60
N GLN A 89 -5.14 -9.99 1.32
CA GLN A 89 -6.39 -10.09 2.07
C GLN A 89 -6.40 -9.24 3.34
N GLY A 90 -5.26 -8.62 3.71
CA GLY A 90 -5.14 -7.79 4.90
C GLY A 90 -5.62 -8.58 6.11
N THR A 91 -4.95 -9.70 6.40
CA THR A 91 -5.42 -10.64 7.41
C THR A 91 -5.67 -9.94 8.75
N LYS A 92 -6.87 -10.21 9.26
CA LYS A 92 -7.43 -9.84 10.55
C LYS A 92 -6.54 -10.29 11.72
#